data_AF-A0A353CC62-F1
#
_entry.id   AF-A0A353CC62-F1
#
_cell.length_a   1.000
_cell.length_b   1.000
_cell.length_c   1.000
_cell.angle_alpha   90.00
_cell.angle_beta   90.00
_cell.angle_gamma   90.00
#
_symmetry.space_group_name_H-M   'P 1'
#
loop_
_entity.id
_entity.type
_entity.pdbx_description
1 polymer ?
#
loop_
_entity_poly.entity_id
_entity_poly.type
_entity_poly.pdbx_seq_one_letter_code
_entity_poly.pdbx_strand_id
1 'polypeptide(L)'
;IDELPPGRTPIKTVVVGEDKRAGVYRGIERELALGRQTYVVYPLIEESEKLDLKAATAMFEVLRDEVFPNRRVGLLHGKMKSDEKDAIM
;
A
#
# COMPACT_ATOMS: atom_id res chain seq x y z
N ILE A 1 -27.19 -8.82 10.52
CA ILE A 1 -26.73 -7.66 11.32
C ILE A 1 -26.29 -6.63 10.30
N ASP A 2 -27.07 -5.56 10.14
CA ASP A 2 -26.83 -4.48 9.17
C ASP A 2 -26.37 -3.18 9.84
N GLU A 3 -26.02 -3.23 11.14
CA GLU A 3 -25.63 -2.05 11.91
C GLU A 3 -24.13 -2.01 12.17
N LEU A 4 -23.59 -0.79 12.07
CA LEU A 4 -22.19 -0.51 12.31
C LEU A 4 -21.95 -0.27 13.81
N PRO A 5 -20.75 -0.61 14.33
CA PRO A 5 -20.40 -0.29 15.71
C PRO A 5 -20.55 1.22 15.98
N PRO A 6 -21.00 1.61 17.19
CA PRO A 6 -21.10 3.00 17.58
C PRO A 6 -19.74 3.70 17.48
N GLY A 7 -19.72 4.93 16.97
CA GLY A 7 -18.49 5.72 16.78
C GLY A 7 -17.73 5.43 15.49
N ARG A 8 -18.23 4.57 14.60
CA ARG A 8 -17.58 4.33 13.30
C ARG A 8 -17.62 5.60 12.42
N THR A 9 -16.45 6.16 12.13
CA THR A 9 -16.33 7.28 11.19
C THR A 9 -16.46 6.78 9.75
N PRO A 10 -17.22 7.46 8.88
CA PRO A 10 -17.26 7.13 7.45
C PRO A 10 -15.88 7.19 6.80
N ILE A 11 -15.58 6.22 5.93
CA ILE A 11 -14.33 6.20 5.15
C ILE A 11 -14.51 7.11 3.94
N LYS A 12 -13.57 8.05 3.76
CA LYS A 12 -13.51 8.86 2.53
C LYS A 12 -12.82 8.05 1.43
N THR A 13 -13.58 7.66 0.42
CA THR A 13 -13.07 6.96 -0.76
C THR A 13 -12.96 7.92 -1.93
N VAL A 14 -11.87 7.84 -2.69
CA VAL A 14 -11.65 8.64 -3.90
C VAL A 14 -11.07 7.78 -5.01
N VAL A 15 -11.41 8.10 -6.26
CA VAL A 15 -10.82 7.49 -7.46
C VAL A 15 -9.94 8.54 -8.12
N VAL A 16 -8.71 8.16 -8.45
CA VAL A 16 -7.70 9.06 -9.01
C VAL A 16 -6.99 8.38 -10.17
N GLY A 17 -6.72 9.16 -11.22
CA GLY A 17 -5.92 8.70 -12.36
C GLY A 17 -4.43 8.61 -12.03
N GLU A 18 -3.69 7.91 -12.89
CA GLU A 18 -2.24 7.72 -12.76
C GLU A 18 -1.46 9.04 -12.81
N ASP A 19 -1.96 10.01 -13.59
CA ASP A 19 -1.45 11.39 -13.66
C ASP A 19 -1.40 12.09 -12.30
N LYS A 20 -2.29 11.72 -11.37
CA LYS A 20 -2.38 12.31 -10.03
C LYS A 20 -1.69 11.48 -8.95
N ARG A 21 -0.99 10.40 -9.30
CA ARG A 21 -0.35 9.50 -8.32
C ARG A 21 0.64 10.23 -7.41
N ALA A 22 1.38 11.21 -7.92
CA ALA A 22 2.27 12.02 -7.09
C ALA A 22 1.52 12.77 -5.97
N GLY A 23 0.28 13.20 -6.22
CA GLY A 23 -0.59 13.80 -5.20
C GLY A 23 -1.03 12.80 -4.13
N VAL A 24 -1.27 11.54 -4.51
CA VAL A 24 -1.56 10.45 -3.56
C VAL A 24 -0.38 10.20 -2.65
N TYR A 25 0.84 10.10 -3.20
CA TYR A 25 2.05 9.91 -2.40
C TYR A 25 2.30 11.05 -1.40
N ARG A 26 2.07 12.31 -1.79
CA ARG A 26 2.10 13.44 -0.84
C ARG A 26 1.04 13.31 0.25
N GLY A 27 -0.15 12.80 -0.09
CA GLY A 27 -1.20 12.51 0.88
C GLY A 27 -0.77 11.45 1.90
N ILE A 28 -0.19 10.34 1.40
CA ILE A 28 0.36 9.27 2.23
C ILE A 28 1.44 9.82 3.17
N GLU A 29 2.41 10.59 2.65
CA GLU A 29 3.50 11.14 3.47
C GLU A 29 2.97 12.04 4.60
N ARG A 30 1.91 12.82 4.36
CA ARG A 30 1.26 13.60 5.42
C ARG A 30 0.67 12.71 6.51
N GLU A 31 0.00 11.61 6.16
CA GLU A 31 -0.54 10.68 7.15
C GLU A 31 0.57 9.97 7.93
N LEU A 32 1.65 9.55 7.25
CA LEU A 32 2.82 8.95 7.89
C LEU A 32 3.52 9.93 8.85
N ALA A 33 3.57 11.22 8.52
CA ALA A 33 4.11 12.27 9.39
C ALA A 33 3.28 12.45 10.68
N LEU A 34 2.00 12.05 10.67
CA LEU A 34 1.15 12.02 11.86
C LEU A 34 1.30 10.72 12.68
N GLY A 35 2.29 9.88 12.37
CA GLY A 35 2.53 8.60 13.04
C GLY A 35 1.53 7.50 12.68
N ARG A 36 0.81 7.66 11.56
CA ARG A 36 -0.15 6.67 11.07
C ARG A 36 0.52 5.65 10.14
N GLN A 37 -0.20 4.59 9.84
CA GLN A 37 0.21 3.55 8.90
C GLN A 37 -0.60 3.65 7.60
N THR A 38 0.01 3.25 6.48
CA THR A 38 -0.64 3.17 5.17
C THR A 38 -0.40 1.80 4.55
N TYR A 39 -1.40 1.29 3.83
CA TYR A 39 -1.30 0.10 3.00
C TYR A 39 -1.39 0.47 1.51
N VAL A 40 -0.54 -0.13 0.69
CA VAL A 40 -0.59 -0.04 -0.78
C VAL A 40 -0.77 -1.45 -1.31
N VAL A 41 -1.83 -1.67 -2.11
CA VAL A 41 -2.21 -3.00 -2.58
C VAL A 41 -2.01 -3.09 -4.09
N TYR A 42 -1.27 -4.10 -4.52
CA TYR A 42 -1.09 -4.45 -5.93
C TYR A 42 -1.76 -5.79 -6.22
N PRO A 43 -2.33 -5.98 -7.42
CA PRO A 43 -3.07 -7.19 -7.77
C PRO A 43 -2.16 -8.40 -8.06
N LEU A 44 -0.89 -8.17 -8.40
CA LEU A 44 0.08 -9.21 -8.73
C LEU A 44 1.22 -9.26 -7.71
N ILE A 45 1.81 -10.44 -7.51
CA ILE A 45 3.00 -10.62 -6.68
C ILE A 45 4.26 -10.29 -7.49
N GLU A 46 4.39 -10.93 -8.65
CA GLU A 46 5.49 -10.78 -9.62
C GLU A 46 4.92 -10.28 -10.95
N GLU A 47 5.78 -9.72 -11.80
CA GLU A 47 5.38 -9.26 -13.13
C GLU A 47 4.84 -10.42 -13.98
N SER A 48 3.96 -10.09 -14.94
CA SER A 48 3.36 -11.06 -15.84
C SER A 48 3.44 -10.59 -17.28
N GLU A 49 4.00 -11.41 -18.16
CA GLU A 49 4.01 -11.12 -19.61
C GLU A 49 2.61 -11.07 -20.22
N LYS A 50 1.60 -11.65 -19.55
CA LYS A 50 0.22 -11.72 -20.04
C LYS A 50 -0.64 -10.54 -19.59
N LEU A 51 -0.27 -9.87 -18.51
CA LEU A 51 -1.06 -8.83 -17.88
C LEU A 51 -0.18 -7.61 -17.64
N ASP A 52 -0.55 -6.50 -18.27
CA ASP A 52 0.08 -5.20 -18.05
C ASP A 52 -0.43 -4.57 -16.74
N LEU A 53 -0.05 -5.18 -15.62
CA LEU A 53 -0.41 -4.76 -14.27
C LEU A 53 0.84 -4.70 -13.39
N LYS A 54 0.84 -3.75 -12.46
CA LYS A 54 1.97 -3.56 -11.52
C LYS A 54 2.00 -4.68 -10.49
N ALA A 55 3.20 -5.20 -10.25
CA ALA A 55 3.49 -6.23 -9.27
C ALA A 55 3.95 -5.63 -7.92
N ALA A 56 3.59 -6.28 -6.83
CA ALA A 56 3.94 -5.86 -5.47
C ALA A 56 5.45 -5.87 -5.23
N THR A 57 6.16 -6.88 -5.75
CA THR A 57 7.62 -7.01 -5.62
C THR A 57 8.37 -5.86 -6.31
N ALA A 58 8.07 -5.61 -7.59
CA ALA A 58 8.66 -4.51 -8.34
C ALA A 58 8.33 -3.14 -7.74
N MET A 59 7.05 -2.91 -7.40
CA MET A 59 6.65 -1.63 -6.82
C MET A 59 7.14 -1.44 -5.39
N PHE A 60 7.43 -2.49 -4.64
CA PHE A 60 8.04 -2.39 -3.32
C PHE A 60 9.41 -1.71 -3.39
N GLU A 61 10.25 -2.08 -4.37
CA GLU A 61 11.56 -1.46 -4.56
C GLU A 61 11.42 0.03 -4.87
N VAL A 62 10.55 0.39 -5.84
CA VAL A 62 10.28 1.79 -6.19
C VAL A 62 9.75 2.58 -4.99
N LEU A 63 8.79 2.00 -4.24
CA LEU A 63 8.20 2.68 -3.08
C LEU A 63 9.22 2.86 -1.95
N ARG A 64 10.08 1.88 -1.71
CA ARG A 64 11.12 1.90 -0.67
C ARG A 64 12.24 2.86 -1.04
N ASP A 65 12.75 2.79 -2.26
CA ASP A 65 14.00 3.44 -2.63
C ASP A 65 13.80 4.85 -3.21
N GLU A 66 12.68 5.08 -3.91
CA GLU A 66 12.43 6.36 -4.59
C GLU A 66 11.33 7.20 -3.93
N VAL A 67 10.19 6.58 -3.61
CA VAL A 67 9.00 7.35 -3.17
C VAL A 67 9.06 7.66 -1.68
N PHE A 68 9.45 6.70 -0.85
CA PHE A 68 9.48 6.83 0.61
C PHE A 68 10.83 6.40 1.22
N PRO A 69 11.99 6.93 0.77
CA PRO A 69 13.32 6.51 1.21
C PRO A 69 13.57 6.70 2.71
N ASN A 70 12.82 7.60 3.36
CA ASN A 70 12.96 7.91 4.78
C ASN A 70 11.91 7.21 5.65
N ARG A 71 11.18 6.23 5.10
CA ARG A 71 10.12 5.50 5.81
C ARG A 71 10.42 4.01 5.81
N ARG A 72 9.88 3.29 6.80
CA ARG A 72 9.88 1.83 6.79
C ARG A 72 8.80 1.36 5.82
N VAL A 73 9.23 0.71 4.75
CA VAL A 73 8.34 0.05 3.78
C VAL A 73 8.52 -1.46 3.93
N GLY A 74 7.42 -2.19 4.06
CA GLY A 74 7.40 -3.65 4.13
C GLY A 74 6.65 -4.25 2.93
N LEU A 75 7.06 -5.44 2.49
CA LEU A 75 6.41 -6.22 1.44
C LEU A 75 5.67 -7.39 2.08
N LEU A 76 4.40 -7.58 1.78
CA LEU A 76 3.60 -8.71 2.26
C LEU A 76 2.86 -9.35 1.10
N HIS A 77 3.07 -10.64 0.85
CA HIS A 77 2.31 -11.39 -0.16
C HIS A 77 2.15 -12.88 0.15
N GLY A 78 1.22 -13.53 -0.57
CA GLY A 78 0.82 -14.92 -0.33
C GLY A 78 1.96 -15.94 -0.36
N LYS A 79 2.93 -15.77 -1.28
CA LYS A 79 4.09 -16.68 -1.44
C LYS A 79 5.15 -16.64 -0.32
N MET A 80 5.10 -15.67 0.60
CA MET A 80 6.05 -15.61 1.73
C MET A 80 5.75 -16.70 2.75
N LYS A 81 6.79 -17.17 3.44
CA LYS A 81 6.63 -18.09 4.58
C LYS A 81 5.95 -17.37 5.74
N SER A 82 5.30 -18.11 6.63
CA SER A 82 4.53 -17.54 7.73
C SER A 82 5.40 -16.73 8.70
N ASP A 83 6.59 -17.22 9.02
CA ASP A 83 7.59 -16.53 9.85
C ASP A 83 8.03 -15.19 9.26
N GLU A 84 8.19 -15.13 7.93
CA GLU A 84 8.50 -13.86 7.23
C GLU A 84 7.33 -12.88 7.30
N LYS A 85 6.08 -13.36 7.22
CA LYS A 85 4.88 -12.51 7.33
C LYS A 85 4.74 -11.94 8.74
N ASP A 86 4.92 -12.79 9.75
CA ASP A 86 4.80 -12.40 11.16
C ASP A 86 5.87 -11.39 11.57
N ALA A 87 7.06 -11.44 10.97
CA ALA A 87 8.12 -10.46 11.21
C ALA A 87 7.81 -9.06 10.63
N ILE A 88 6.84 -8.96 9.71
CA ILE A 88 6.47 -7.72 9.02
C ILE A 88 5.24 -7.07 9.66
N MET A 89 4.33 -7.87 10.22
CA MET A 89 3.15 -7.40 10.95
C MET A 89 3.50 -6.91 12.35
#